data_AF-A0AAF5DG78-F1
#
_entry.id   AF-A0AAF5DG78-F1
#
_cell.length_a   1.000
_cell.length_b   1.000
_cell.length_c   1.000
_cell.angle_alpha   90.00
_cell.angle_beta   90.00
_cell.angle_gamma   90.00
#
_symmetry.space_group_name_H-M   'P 1'
#
loop_
_entity.id
_entity.type
_entity.pdbx_description
1 polymer ?
#
loop_
_entity_poly.entity_id
_entity_poly.type
_entity_poly.pdbx_seq_one_letter_code
_entity_poly.pdbx_strand_id
1 'polypeptide(L)'
;LLQNFYTNLIKQTRCVSRGLQNEDICIKVSESDEVLGISLHRAFSIFLFNNEKKLMLQKRSLNKVTFPGVWSNTCCSHPLYNDKEITEKDNKGIKAAASRRMGQELGLWNIQEDKFEVAGRFLYRAVMDDVWGEFELDYSLILRNIDIPKKYTLNKDEVDEVKFVNFVELQNMIRGGEEFSPWFILFNKHGFLEKWFRSLDKAMHNIWARFNNVLAFTLTVLAAATFAAFLSSHVLAKTTVATLDAKNVRVKNIPSRIPGTPNNDFAHMELDIEVNLSDVFNWNVKELFVYLVAEYKTKKNAFNQVTLWDQVVLRNDRVVINEKNLYPEYYFFDDGSNLLKHDNVSLTLNWEVIPNAGFMFHERAKGSHRIQFPKSYTVVKNNLYTSCFNRLTATPESFIISSVPVIEIFFLP
;
A
#
# COMPACT_ATOMS: atom_id res chain seq x y z
N LEU A 1 10.23 24.93 -57.38
CA LEU A 1 10.05 23.57 -57.97
C LEU A 1 9.60 22.53 -56.94
N LEU A 2 10.29 22.35 -55.81
CA LEU A 2 9.88 21.42 -54.75
C LEU A 2 8.51 21.71 -54.11
N GLN A 3 8.13 22.97 -53.94
CA GLN A 3 6.87 23.34 -53.28
C GLN A 3 5.62 23.13 -54.17
N ASN A 4 5.76 23.30 -55.49
CA ASN A 4 4.68 23.00 -56.46
C ASN A 4 4.46 21.49 -56.66
N PHE A 5 5.44 20.66 -56.29
CA PHE A 5 5.32 19.21 -56.34
C PHE A 5 4.40 18.68 -55.23
N TYR A 6 4.36 19.34 -54.06
CA TYR A 6 3.50 18.93 -52.95
C TYR A 6 2.02 19.30 -53.13
N THR A 7 1.72 20.44 -53.76
CA THR A 7 0.34 20.91 -53.92
C THR A 7 -0.46 20.16 -54.98
N ASN A 8 0.19 19.62 -56.02
CA ASN A 8 -0.52 18.90 -57.09
C ASN A 8 -0.85 17.44 -56.75
N LEU A 9 -0.17 16.81 -55.78
CA LEU A 9 -0.47 15.43 -55.37
C LEU A 9 -1.72 15.30 -54.48
N ILE A 10 -2.23 16.41 -53.92
CA ILE A 10 -3.43 16.42 -53.06
C ILE A 10 -4.72 16.40 -53.89
N LYS A 11 -4.64 16.51 -55.23
CA LYS A 11 -5.80 16.21 -56.08
C LYS A 11 -6.06 14.71 -56.04
N GLN A 12 -6.93 14.34 -55.11
CA GLN A 12 -7.56 13.04 -54.93
C GLN A 12 -7.97 12.43 -56.27
N THR A 13 -7.09 11.66 -56.90
CA THR A 13 -7.52 10.69 -57.90
C THR A 13 -8.11 9.52 -57.12
N ARG A 14 -9.42 9.62 -56.81
CA ARG A 14 -10.22 8.49 -56.36
C ARG A 14 -10.36 7.52 -57.55
N CYS A 15 -9.36 6.69 -57.80
CA CYS A 15 -9.50 5.57 -58.71
C CYS A 15 -9.99 4.36 -57.91
N VAL A 16 -11.20 3.92 -58.23
CA VAL A 16 -11.79 2.66 -57.77
C VAL A 16 -11.15 1.55 -58.61
N SER A 17 -10.27 0.75 -57.99
CA SER A 17 -9.66 -0.42 -58.65
C SER A 17 -10.70 -1.54 -58.82
N ARG A 18 -10.70 -2.18 -60.00
CA ARG A 18 -11.58 -3.31 -60.34
C ARG A 18 -11.45 -4.43 -59.30
N GLY A 19 -12.59 -4.89 -58.80
CA GLY A 19 -12.67 -5.94 -57.81
C GLY A 19 -12.26 -7.30 -58.37
N LEU A 20 -11.16 -7.84 -57.86
CA LEU A 20 -11.04 -9.27 -57.62
C LEU A 20 -11.23 -9.45 -56.11
N GLN A 21 -12.27 -10.21 -55.74
CA GLN A 21 -12.61 -10.46 -54.35
C GLN A 21 -11.48 -11.25 -53.68
N ASN A 22 -10.78 -10.63 -52.72
CA ASN A 22 -9.91 -11.22 -51.69
C ASN A 22 -8.37 -11.11 -51.82
N GLU A 23 -7.81 -10.22 -52.64
CA GLU A 23 -6.36 -9.97 -52.58
C GLU A 23 -6.00 -8.54 -52.18
N ASP A 24 -5.02 -8.44 -51.27
CA ASP A 24 -4.33 -7.20 -50.89
C ASP A 24 -3.76 -6.58 -52.19
N ILE A 25 -4.13 -5.32 -52.48
CA ILE A 25 -3.82 -4.67 -53.76
C ILE A 25 -2.31 -4.35 -53.81
N CYS A 26 -1.51 -5.24 -54.41
CA CYS A 26 -0.12 -4.94 -54.78
C CYS A 26 -0.07 -3.97 -55.96
N ILE A 27 0.90 -3.06 -55.96
CA ILE A 27 1.00 -2.02 -56.99
C ILE A 27 1.98 -2.45 -58.07
N LYS A 28 1.50 -2.51 -59.31
CA LYS A 28 2.35 -2.72 -60.48
C LYS A 28 3.17 -1.47 -60.78
N VAL A 29 4.41 -1.69 -61.20
CA VAL A 29 5.33 -0.65 -61.66
C VAL A 29 4.97 -0.17 -63.07
N SER A 30 4.36 -1.01 -63.93
CA SER A 30 3.82 -0.58 -65.23
C SER A 30 2.61 -1.39 -65.71
N GLU A 31 1.66 -0.73 -66.39
CA GLU A 31 0.65 -1.37 -67.26
C GLU A 31 0.65 -0.78 -68.70
N SER A 32 1.69 -0.02 -69.07
CA SER A 32 1.76 1.08 -70.08
C SER A 32 1.78 2.46 -69.39
N ASP A 33 2.57 3.37 -69.97
CA ASP A 33 2.98 4.72 -69.51
C ASP A 33 4.29 4.83 -68.70
N GLU A 34 5.13 5.72 -69.24
CA GLU A 34 6.53 5.94 -68.95
C GLU A 34 6.75 6.55 -67.55
N VAL A 35 7.70 5.97 -66.82
CA VAL A 35 8.19 6.33 -65.47
C VAL A 35 7.38 5.75 -64.29
N LEU A 36 7.43 4.41 -64.19
CA LEU A 36 7.29 3.61 -62.95
C LEU A 36 6.06 3.94 -62.07
N GLY A 37 4.85 3.76 -62.62
CA GLY A 37 3.52 4.12 -62.08
C GLY A 37 3.07 3.48 -60.75
N ILE A 38 3.94 3.43 -59.74
CA ILE A 38 3.60 2.99 -58.39
C ILE A 38 2.83 4.12 -57.67
N SER A 39 1.53 3.91 -57.36
CA SER A 39 0.74 4.88 -56.61
C SER A 39 1.05 4.86 -55.10
N LEU A 40 0.96 6.02 -54.43
CA LEU A 40 1.13 6.08 -52.99
C LEU A 40 -0.10 5.50 -52.27
N HIS A 41 0.12 4.61 -51.31
CA HIS A 41 -0.93 4.04 -50.45
C HIS A 41 -0.50 3.99 -48.98
N ARG A 42 -1.44 3.77 -48.06
CA ARG A 42 -1.16 3.63 -46.62
C ARG A 42 -0.81 2.19 -46.29
N ALA A 43 0.17 1.99 -45.43
CA ALA A 43 0.56 0.68 -44.91
C ALA A 43 0.84 0.74 -43.40
N PHE A 44 1.08 -0.41 -42.79
CA PHE A 44 1.59 -0.51 -41.44
C PHE A 44 2.64 -1.61 -41.29
N SER A 45 3.59 -1.38 -40.39
CA SER A 45 4.66 -2.30 -40.02
C SER A 45 4.64 -2.55 -38.52
N ILE A 46 4.37 -3.79 -38.11
CA ILE A 46 4.29 -4.20 -36.70
C ILE A 46 5.62 -4.77 -36.23
N PHE A 47 6.06 -4.36 -35.05
CA PHE A 47 7.24 -4.85 -34.33
C PHE A 47 6.83 -5.37 -32.95
N LEU A 48 6.70 -6.69 -32.82
CA LEU A 48 6.35 -7.37 -31.58
C LEU A 48 7.59 -7.78 -30.80
N PHE A 49 7.72 -7.28 -29.59
CA PHE A 49 8.72 -7.73 -28.61
C PHE A 49 8.08 -8.67 -27.59
N ASN A 50 8.64 -9.86 -27.44
CA ASN A 50 8.20 -10.81 -26.42
C ASN A 50 8.72 -10.43 -25.03
N ASN A 51 8.31 -11.21 -24.01
CA ASN A 51 8.72 -10.99 -22.62
C ASN A 51 10.24 -11.18 -22.38
N GLU A 52 10.94 -11.86 -23.28
CA GLU A 52 12.41 -11.98 -23.28
C GLU A 52 13.12 -10.79 -23.95
N LYS A 53 12.38 -9.73 -24.32
CA LYS A 53 12.89 -8.56 -25.05
C LYS A 53 13.46 -8.90 -26.44
N LYS A 54 13.01 -10.00 -27.05
CA LYS A 54 13.35 -10.39 -28.41
C LYS A 54 12.27 -9.93 -29.38
N LEU A 55 12.69 -9.45 -30.54
CA LEU A 55 11.81 -9.07 -31.66
C LEU A 55 11.39 -10.33 -32.41
N MET A 56 10.09 -10.46 -32.69
CA MET A 56 9.55 -11.48 -33.59
C MET A 56 9.76 -11.03 -35.04
N LEU A 57 10.59 -11.76 -35.77
CA LEU A 57 10.74 -11.63 -37.21
C LEU A 57 9.90 -12.69 -37.91
N GLN A 58 9.39 -12.35 -39.08
CA GLN A 58 8.78 -13.31 -39.98
C GLN A 58 9.63 -13.44 -41.24
N LYS A 59 9.75 -14.65 -41.77
CA LYS A 59 10.21 -14.86 -43.13
C LYS A 59 8.99 -14.92 -44.04
N ARG A 60 8.94 -14.01 -45.02
CA ARG A 60 7.82 -13.93 -45.96
C ARG A 60 7.73 -15.25 -46.74
N SER A 61 6.51 -15.74 -46.95
CA SER A 61 6.31 -16.93 -47.78
C SER A 61 6.87 -16.72 -49.20
N LEU A 62 7.15 -17.81 -49.90
CA LEU A 62 7.48 -17.76 -51.33
C LEU A 62 6.27 -17.42 -52.20
N ASN A 63 5.06 -17.45 -51.64
CA ASN A 63 3.81 -17.16 -52.33
C ASN A 63 3.51 -15.64 -52.41
N LYS A 64 4.24 -14.80 -51.66
CA LYS A 64 4.10 -13.34 -51.72
C LYS A 64 4.55 -12.80 -53.08
N VAL A 65 3.77 -11.87 -53.63
CA VAL A 65 4.05 -11.23 -54.93
C VAL A 65 5.29 -10.33 -54.86
N THR A 66 5.41 -9.49 -53.83
CA THR A 66 6.56 -8.62 -53.61
C THR A 66 7.47 -9.19 -52.52
N PHE A 67 8.77 -9.13 -52.76
CA PHE A 67 9.83 -9.57 -51.85
C PHE A 67 9.55 -10.94 -51.19
N PRO A 68 9.36 -12.02 -51.96
CA PRO A 68 9.15 -13.36 -51.40
C PRO A 68 10.41 -13.89 -50.71
N GLY A 69 10.25 -14.71 -49.67
CA GLY A 69 11.36 -15.45 -49.03
C GLY A 69 12.33 -14.65 -48.14
N VAL A 70 12.20 -13.31 -48.08
CA VAL A 70 13.06 -12.46 -47.25
C VAL A 70 12.53 -12.31 -45.82
N TRP A 71 13.43 -12.01 -44.87
CA TRP A 71 13.06 -11.66 -43.49
C TRP A 71 12.46 -10.25 -43.40
N SER A 72 11.48 -10.08 -42.53
CA SER A 72 10.83 -8.79 -42.28
C SER A 72 10.47 -8.64 -40.80
N ASN A 73 9.94 -7.46 -40.44
CA ASN A 73 9.26 -7.25 -39.16
C ASN A 73 8.05 -8.19 -38.97
N THR A 74 7.50 -8.20 -37.76
CA THR A 74 6.54 -9.21 -37.31
C THR A 74 5.35 -9.43 -38.24
N CYS A 75 4.79 -8.35 -38.79
CA CYS A 75 3.65 -8.39 -39.70
C CYS A 75 3.55 -7.03 -40.43
N CYS A 76 3.22 -7.03 -41.71
CA CYS A 76 3.02 -5.81 -42.50
C CYS A 76 1.84 -5.99 -43.45
N SER A 77 1.00 -4.97 -43.60
CA SER A 77 -0.12 -4.99 -44.56
C SER A 77 -0.72 -3.58 -44.68
N HIS A 78 -1.92 -3.49 -45.24
CA HIS A 78 -2.63 -2.26 -45.54
C HIS A 78 -3.98 -2.23 -44.82
N PRO A 79 -4.45 -1.04 -44.40
CA PRO A 79 -5.82 -0.88 -43.93
C PRO A 79 -6.80 -1.06 -45.09
N LEU A 80 -7.87 -1.80 -44.86
CA LEU A 80 -8.96 -1.99 -45.81
C LEU A 80 -9.83 -0.73 -45.89
N TYR A 81 -10.53 -0.57 -47.01
CA TYR A 81 -11.55 0.46 -47.18
C TYR A 81 -12.87 0.02 -46.52
N ASN A 82 -12.91 0.06 -45.19
CA ASN A 82 -14.10 -0.21 -44.38
C ASN A 82 -14.22 0.79 -43.22
N ASP A 83 -15.42 0.95 -42.65
CA ASP A 83 -15.71 1.96 -41.60
C ASP A 83 -14.80 1.87 -40.38
N LYS A 84 -14.33 0.66 -40.03
CA LYS A 84 -13.44 0.45 -38.88
C LYS A 84 -12.01 0.91 -39.16
N GLU A 85 -11.49 0.61 -40.35
CA GLU A 85 -10.07 0.79 -40.71
C GLU A 85 -9.77 2.16 -41.37
N ILE A 86 -10.79 2.87 -41.85
CA ILE A 86 -10.64 4.25 -42.38
C ILE A 86 -10.55 5.32 -41.29
N THR A 87 -10.87 5.02 -40.03
CA THR A 87 -10.90 6.01 -38.93
C THR A 87 -9.48 6.47 -38.54
N GLU A 88 -9.13 7.71 -38.88
CA GLU A 88 -7.82 8.31 -38.51
C GLU A 88 -7.74 8.80 -37.06
N LYS A 89 -8.88 9.09 -36.42
CA LYS A 89 -8.90 9.61 -35.04
C LYS A 89 -8.21 8.62 -34.10
N ASP A 90 -7.24 9.12 -33.32
CA ASP A 90 -6.41 8.36 -32.38
C ASP A 90 -5.67 7.15 -33.03
N ASN A 91 -5.49 7.19 -34.35
CA ASN A 91 -4.98 6.07 -35.16
C ASN A 91 -5.78 4.76 -34.97
N LYS A 92 -7.09 4.82 -34.71
CA LYS A 92 -7.91 3.62 -34.46
C LYS A 92 -7.94 2.67 -35.66
N GLY A 93 -8.08 3.20 -36.88
CA GLY A 93 -8.22 2.39 -38.08
C GLY A 93 -7.00 1.54 -38.39
N ILE A 94 -5.80 2.10 -38.22
CA ILE A 94 -4.56 1.36 -38.44
C ILE A 94 -4.34 0.27 -37.37
N LYS A 95 -4.77 0.52 -36.12
CA LYS A 95 -4.69 -0.45 -35.03
C LYS A 95 -5.67 -1.61 -35.24
N ALA A 96 -6.88 -1.33 -35.71
CA ALA A 96 -7.85 -2.35 -36.10
C ALA A 96 -7.33 -3.22 -37.26
N ALA A 97 -6.75 -2.58 -38.29
CA ALA A 97 -6.13 -3.28 -39.42
C ALA A 97 -4.97 -4.18 -38.96
N ALA A 98 -4.11 -3.66 -38.09
CA ALA A 98 -2.99 -4.38 -37.50
C ALA A 98 -3.46 -5.60 -36.69
N SER A 99 -4.47 -5.44 -35.83
CA SER A 99 -5.05 -6.56 -35.07
C SER A 99 -5.62 -7.65 -35.98
N ARG A 100 -6.33 -7.27 -37.05
CA ARG A 100 -6.87 -8.22 -38.03
C ARG A 100 -5.74 -8.99 -38.71
N ARG A 101 -4.70 -8.29 -39.18
CA ARG A 101 -3.62 -8.93 -39.94
C ARG A 101 -2.73 -9.82 -39.07
N MET A 102 -2.49 -9.46 -37.81
CA MET A 102 -1.84 -10.33 -36.83
C MET A 102 -2.58 -11.67 -36.67
N GLY A 103 -3.91 -11.64 -36.70
CA GLY A 103 -4.75 -12.85 -36.75
C GLY A 103 -4.57 -13.65 -38.03
N GLN A 104 -4.59 -12.99 -39.19
CA GLN A 104 -4.52 -13.65 -40.51
C GLN A 104 -3.15 -14.24 -40.85
N GLU A 105 -2.06 -13.55 -40.53
CA GLU A 105 -0.69 -14.01 -40.85
C GLU A 105 -0.15 -14.97 -39.77
N LEU A 106 -0.37 -14.65 -38.50
CA LEU A 106 0.28 -15.31 -37.37
C LEU A 106 -0.68 -16.10 -36.48
N GLY A 107 -1.99 -16.10 -36.75
CA GLY A 107 -2.98 -16.76 -35.91
C GLY A 107 -3.23 -16.06 -34.56
N LEU A 108 -2.78 -14.80 -34.40
CA LEU A 108 -2.86 -14.04 -33.15
C LEU A 108 -4.09 -13.11 -33.13
N TRP A 109 -5.27 -13.70 -32.96
CA TRP A 109 -6.56 -12.98 -33.04
C TRP A 109 -6.92 -12.12 -31.83
N ASN A 110 -6.33 -12.37 -30.67
CA ASN A 110 -6.75 -11.78 -29.38
C ASN A 110 -5.90 -10.57 -28.94
N ILE A 111 -5.28 -9.86 -29.87
CA ILE A 111 -4.49 -8.65 -29.54
C ILE A 111 -5.43 -7.45 -29.48
N GLN A 112 -5.53 -6.79 -28.33
CA GLN A 112 -6.37 -5.60 -28.20
C GLN A 112 -5.74 -4.39 -28.91
N GLU A 113 -6.56 -3.59 -29.58
CA GLU A 113 -6.13 -2.43 -30.39
C GLU A 113 -5.35 -1.38 -29.57
N ASP A 114 -5.68 -1.20 -28.28
CA ASP A 114 -5.01 -0.25 -27.38
C ASP A 114 -3.54 -0.61 -27.13
N LYS A 115 -3.15 -1.89 -27.32
CA LYS A 115 -1.78 -2.36 -27.10
C LYS A 115 -0.81 -1.93 -28.18
N PHE A 116 -1.29 -1.58 -29.37
CA PHE A 116 -0.45 -1.10 -30.46
C PHE A 116 0.00 0.34 -30.19
N GLU A 117 1.28 0.51 -29.89
CA GLU A 117 1.93 1.82 -29.76
C GLU A 117 2.32 2.33 -31.15
N VAL A 118 1.79 3.48 -31.57
CA VAL A 118 2.18 4.10 -32.85
C VAL A 118 3.52 4.80 -32.67
N ALA A 119 4.59 4.24 -33.24
CA ALA A 119 5.95 4.77 -33.07
C ALA A 119 6.33 5.83 -34.12
N GLY A 120 5.61 5.93 -35.23
CA GLY A 120 5.88 6.91 -36.29
C GLY A 120 5.18 6.59 -37.62
N ARG A 121 5.35 7.49 -38.59
CA ARG A 121 4.90 7.34 -39.98
C ARG A 121 6.09 7.57 -40.91
N PHE A 122 6.26 6.71 -41.90
CA PHE A 122 7.42 6.63 -42.76
C PHE A 122 6.98 6.57 -44.21
N LEU A 123 7.52 7.44 -45.05
CA LEU A 123 7.28 7.38 -46.49
C LEU A 123 8.47 6.68 -47.14
N TYR A 124 8.25 5.56 -47.80
CA TYR A 124 9.31 4.83 -48.50
C TYR A 124 8.87 4.36 -49.88
N ARG A 125 9.87 4.13 -50.73
CA ARG A 125 9.70 3.49 -52.04
C ARG A 125 10.74 2.39 -52.20
N ALA A 126 10.32 1.22 -52.67
CA ALA A 126 11.19 0.09 -52.97
C ALA A 126 10.79 -0.54 -54.31
N VAL A 127 11.76 -0.86 -55.16
CA VAL A 127 11.54 -1.55 -56.43
C VAL A 127 12.14 -2.95 -56.28
N MET A 128 11.36 -3.98 -56.57
CA MET A 128 11.84 -5.37 -56.56
C MET A 128 12.43 -5.74 -57.92
N ASP A 129 11.67 -5.49 -58.98
CA ASP A 129 12.02 -5.75 -60.37
C ASP A 129 11.33 -4.74 -61.30
N ASP A 130 11.37 -4.97 -62.62
CA ASP A 130 10.75 -4.08 -63.61
C ASP A 130 9.21 -4.04 -63.55
N VAL A 131 8.59 -4.96 -62.80
CA VAL A 131 7.13 -5.17 -62.74
C VAL A 131 6.56 -4.79 -61.38
N TRP A 132 7.30 -4.99 -60.30
CA TRP A 132 6.80 -4.95 -58.94
C TRP A 132 7.63 -4.04 -58.03
N GLY A 133 6.92 -3.28 -57.21
CA GLY A 133 7.51 -2.38 -56.23
C GLY A 133 6.44 -1.79 -55.32
N GLU A 134 6.89 -1.06 -54.30
CA GLU A 134 6.06 -0.49 -53.26
C GLU A 134 6.34 1.01 -53.13
N PHE A 135 5.29 1.80 -52.90
CA PHE A 135 5.37 3.21 -52.54
C PHE A 135 4.33 3.50 -51.45
N GLU A 136 4.80 3.60 -50.22
CA GLU A 136 3.95 3.47 -49.03
C GLU A 136 4.19 4.56 -48.00
N LEU A 137 3.08 5.08 -47.44
CA LEU A 137 3.04 5.78 -46.17
C LEU A 137 2.78 4.76 -45.07
N ASP A 138 3.87 4.28 -44.48
CA ASP A 138 3.90 3.19 -43.51
C ASP A 138 3.81 3.69 -42.06
N TYR A 139 2.86 3.15 -41.30
CA TYR A 139 2.69 3.40 -39.88
C TYR A 139 3.42 2.31 -39.08
N SER A 140 4.49 2.67 -38.38
CA SER A 140 5.18 1.71 -37.52
C SER A 140 4.41 1.54 -36.20
N LEU A 141 4.10 0.30 -35.85
CA LEU A 141 3.41 -0.08 -34.63
C LEU A 141 4.31 -0.97 -33.78
N ILE A 142 4.42 -0.68 -32.48
CA ILE A 142 5.16 -1.49 -31.53
C ILE A 142 4.17 -2.22 -30.62
N LEU A 143 4.39 -3.52 -30.44
CA LEU A 143 3.72 -4.33 -29.43
C LEU A 143 4.75 -4.81 -28.41
N ARG A 144 4.39 -4.73 -27.13
CA ARG A 144 5.21 -5.20 -26.00
C ARG A 144 4.29 -5.88 -24.99
N ASN A 145 4.85 -6.77 -24.18
CA ASN A 145 4.14 -7.42 -23.07
C ASN A 145 2.81 -8.07 -23.50
N ILE A 146 2.82 -8.72 -24.67
CA ILE A 146 1.67 -9.48 -25.17
C ILE A 146 1.89 -10.96 -24.82
N ASP A 147 0.87 -11.60 -24.27
CA ASP A 147 0.86 -13.03 -24.03
C ASP A 147 0.68 -13.77 -25.36
N ILE A 148 1.79 -14.22 -25.94
CA ILE A 148 1.77 -15.08 -27.12
C ILE A 148 1.39 -16.50 -26.66
N PRO A 149 0.32 -17.11 -27.21
CA PRO A 149 -0.05 -18.47 -26.85
C PRO A 149 1.07 -19.45 -27.23
N LYS A 150 1.27 -20.49 -26.41
CA LYS A 150 2.32 -21.52 -26.64
C LYS A 150 2.17 -22.25 -27.98
N LYS A 151 0.95 -22.29 -28.52
CA LYS A 151 0.63 -22.90 -29.82
C LYS A 151 -0.27 -21.93 -30.58
N TYR A 152 0.17 -21.55 -31.77
CA TYR A 152 -0.58 -20.79 -32.76
C TYR A 152 -0.27 -21.36 -34.14
N THR A 153 -1.18 -21.13 -35.09
CA THR A 153 -1.07 -21.65 -36.46
C THR A 153 -0.68 -20.51 -37.38
N LEU A 154 0.51 -20.62 -37.99
CA LEU A 154 0.97 -19.70 -39.02
C LEU A 154 0.20 -19.94 -40.32
N ASN A 155 -0.18 -18.87 -41.00
CA ASN A 155 -0.65 -18.98 -42.37
C ASN A 155 0.55 -19.12 -43.32
N LYS A 156 0.76 -20.34 -43.84
CA LYS A 156 1.91 -20.67 -44.69
C LYS A 156 1.91 -19.99 -46.06
N ASP A 157 0.75 -19.50 -46.50
CA ASP A 157 0.67 -18.67 -47.71
C ASP A 157 1.22 -17.26 -47.48
N GLU A 158 1.35 -16.82 -46.24
CA GLU A 158 1.80 -15.47 -45.88
C GLU A 158 3.19 -15.49 -45.24
N VAL A 159 3.43 -16.48 -44.36
CA VAL A 159 4.62 -16.58 -43.49
C VAL A 159 5.21 -17.98 -43.58
N ASP A 160 6.45 -18.07 -44.03
CA ASP A 160 7.20 -19.34 -44.07
C ASP A 160 7.63 -19.75 -42.66
N GLU A 161 8.31 -18.87 -41.94
CA GLU A 161 8.79 -19.14 -40.59
C GLU A 161 8.85 -17.88 -39.73
N VAL A 162 9.00 -18.08 -38.42
CA VAL A 162 9.13 -17.03 -37.42
C VAL A 162 10.38 -17.26 -36.60
N LYS A 163 11.09 -16.18 -36.26
CA LYS A 163 12.28 -16.22 -35.41
C LYS A 163 12.24 -15.09 -34.38
N PHE A 164 12.54 -15.40 -33.12
CA PHE A 164 12.72 -14.40 -32.08
C PHE A 164 14.20 -14.07 -31.94
N VAL A 165 14.56 -12.80 -32.07
CA VAL A 165 15.96 -12.36 -32.02
C VAL A 165 16.17 -11.18 -31.09
N ASN A 166 17.28 -11.18 -30.35
CA ASN A 166 17.77 -9.99 -29.67
C ASN A 166 18.50 -9.06 -30.66
N PHE A 167 18.86 -7.85 -30.21
CA PHE A 167 19.48 -6.86 -31.09
C PHE A 167 20.83 -7.34 -31.68
N VAL A 168 21.63 -8.10 -30.90
CA VAL A 168 22.92 -8.62 -31.36
C VAL A 168 22.73 -9.71 -32.41
N GLU A 169 21.83 -10.66 -32.16
CA GLU A 169 21.45 -11.70 -33.12
C GLU A 169 20.93 -11.08 -34.42
N LEU A 170 20.09 -10.05 -34.33
CA LEU A 170 19.59 -9.33 -35.49
C LEU A 170 20.71 -8.68 -36.31
N GLN A 171 21.63 -7.96 -35.67
CA GLN A 171 22.76 -7.35 -36.37
C GLN A 171 23.66 -8.41 -37.01
N ASN A 172 23.83 -9.56 -36.36
CA ASN A 172 24.61 -10.68 -36.92
C ASN A 172 23.92 -11.30 -38.14
N MET A 173 22.60 -11.43 -38.15
CA MET A 173 21.84 -11.90 -39.32
C MET A 173 22.00 -10.95 -40.51
N ILE A 174 21.83 -9.64 -40.27
CA ILE A 174 21.96 -8.61 -41.32
C ILE A 174 23.40 -8.60 -41.89
N ARG A 175 24.43 -8.72 -41.04
CA ARG A 175 25.84 -8.76 -41.48
C ARG A 175 26.23 -10.11 -42.10
N GLY A 176 25.53 -11.18 -41.73
CA GLY A 176 25.76 -12.54 -42.22
C GLY A 176 25.25 -12.77 -43.64
N GLY A 177 24.57 -11.78 -44.25
CA GLY A 177 24.07 -11.87 -45.61
C GLY A 177 22.67 -12.46 -45.73
N GLU A 178 21.93 -12.62 -44.62
CA GLU A 178 20.51 -12.93 -44.72
C GLU A 178 19.76 -11.76 -45.37
N GLU A 179 18.84 -12.08 -46.30
CA GLU A 179 18.07 -11.05 -47.01
C GLU A 179 16.91 -10.55 -46.16
N PHE A 180 16.79 -9.23 -46.06
CA PHE A 180 15.70 -8.57 -45.36
C PHE A 180 14.93 -7.66 -46.31
N SER A 181 13.66 -7.43 -45.99
CA SER A 181 12.82 -6.49 -46.73
C SER A 181 13.41 -5.07 -46.73
N PRO A 182 13.28 -4.30 -47.82
CA PRO A 182 13.90 -2.99 -47.94
C PRO A 182 13.48 -2.01 -46.83
N TRP A 183 12.20 -1.99 -46.45
CA TRP A 183 11.69 -1.14 -45.38
C TRP A 183 12.27 -1.52 -44.02
N PHE A 184 12.44 -2.81 -43.73
CA PHE A 184 13.06 -3.27 -42.48
C PHE A 184 14.51 -2.80 -42.38
N ILE A 185 15.27 -2.87 -43.48
CA ILE A 185 16.63 -2.33 -43.56
C ILE A 185 16.64 -0.81 -43.35
N LEU A 186 15.64 -0.07 -43.86
CA LEU A 186 15.51 1.36 -43.58
C LEU A 186 15.29 1.62 -42.08
N PHE A 187 14.42 0.87 -41.42
CA PHE A 187 14.22 0.97 -39.96
C PHE A 187 15.52 0.69 -39.19
N ASN A 188 16.29 -0.31 -39.60
CA ASN A 188 17.58 -0.63 -39.00
C ASN A 188 18.60 0.50 -39.24
N LYS A 189 18.78 0.93 -40.49
CA LYS A 189 19.77 1.93 -40.91
C LYS A 189 19.56 3.29 -40.26
N HIS A 190 18.30 3.69 -40.06
CA HIS A 190 17.95 4.95 -39.40
C HIS A 190 17.93 4.84 -37.86
N GLY A 191 18.35 3.71 -37.28
CA GLY A 191 18.51 3.54 -35.83
C GLY A 191 17.21 3.35 -35.05
N PHE A 192 16.06 3.15 -35.73
CA PHE A 192 14.78 2.94 -35.06
C PHE A 192 14.76 1.62 -34.29
N LEU A 193 15.28 0.54 -34.86
CA LEU A 193 15.35 -0.75 -34.19
C LEU A 193 16.21 -0.66 -32.92
N GLU A 194 17.39 -0.04 -32.99
CA GLU A 194 18.25 0.16 -31.82
C GLU A 194 17.53 0.97 -30.72
N LYS A 195 16.86 2.07 -31.10
CA LYS A 195 16.06 2.89 -30.17
C LYS A 195 14.97 2.05 -29.50
N TRP A 196 14.25 1.22 -30.24
CA TRP A 196 13.17 0.39 -29.71
C TRP A 196 13.70 -0.73 -28.81
N PHE A 197 14.79 -1.41 -29.17
CA PHE A 197 15.45 -2.39 -28.30
C PHE A 197 15.92 -1.74 -26.99
N ARG A 198 16.61 -0.59 -27.05
CA ARG A 198 17.07 0.13 -25.84
C ARG A 198 15.92 0.59 -24.94
N SER A 199 14.75 0.88 -25.51
CA SER A 199 13.59 1.29 -24.72
C SER A 199 12.98 0.14 -23.89
N LEU A 200 13.24 -1.13 -24.25
CA LEU A 200 12.76 -2.30 -23.48
C LEU A 200 13.41 -2.40 -22.10
N ASP A 201 14.63 -1.88 -21.93
CA ASP A 201 15.35 -1.93 -20.65
C ASP A 201 14.84 -0.91 -19.64
N LYS A 202 14.34 0.25 -20.11
CA LYS A 202 13.87 1.33 -19.23
C LYS A 202 12.53 1.01 -18.56
N ALA A 203 11.66 0.23 -19.20
CA ALA A 203 10.31 -0.02 -18.71
C ALA A 203 10.27 -0.87 -17.42
N MET A 204 11.27 -1.72 -17.18
CA MET A 204 11.26 -2.68 -16.07
C MET A 204 11.60 -2.07 -14.69
N HIS A 205 12.24 -0.90 -14.65
CA HIS A 205 12.62 -0.22 -13.42
C HIS A 205 12.08 1.20 -13.39
N ASN A 206 10.75 1.36 -13.34
CA ASN A 206 10.19 2.68 -13.10
C ASN A 206 10.56 3.15 -11.68
N ILE A 207 10.69 4.46 -11.50
CA ILE A 207 11.08 5.07 -10.22
C ILE A 207 10.08 4.72 -9.10
N TRP A 208 8.82 4.51 -9.49
CA TRP A 208 7.72 4.10 -8.61
C TRP A 208 7.90 2.70 -8.02
N ALA A 209 8.32 1.71 -8.81
CA ALA A 209 8.60 0.37 -8.31
C ALA A 209 9.78 0.38 -7.34
N ARG A 210 10.81 1.19 -7.61
CA ARG A 210 11.94 1.37 -6.69
C ARG A 210 11.49 1.98 -5.37
N PHE A 211 10.69 3.06 -5.43
CA PHE A 211 10.14 3.70 -4.23
C PHE A 211 9.25 2.76 -3.42
N ASN A 212 8.33 2.06 -4.09
CA ASN A 212 7.44 1.10 -3.46
C ASN A 212 8.21 -0.03 -2.76
N ASN A 213 9.28 -0.54 -3.39
CA ASN A 213 10.11 -1.58 -2.78
C ASN A 213 10.85 -1.08 -1.53
N VAL A 214 11.39 0.14 -1.55
CA VAL A 214 12.04 0.73 -0.37
C VAL A 214 11.03 0.93 0.75
N LEU A 215 9.86 1.49 0.44
CA LEU A 215 8.81 1.72 1.43
C LEU A 215 8.32 0.41 2.05
N ALA A 216 8.01 -0.60 1.23
CA ALA A 216 7.56 -1.90 1.69
C ALA A 216 8.62 -2.56 2.59
N PHE A 217 9.90 -2.48 2.22
CA PHE A 217 11.01 -2.98 3.03
C PHE A 217 11.12 -2.24 4.37
N THR A 218 11.07 -0.91 4.38
CA THR A 218 11.12 -0.12 5.61
C THR A 218 9.97 -0.46 6.56
N LEU A 219 8.73 -0.55 6.05
CA LEU A 219 7.57 -0.96 6.85
C LEU A 219 7.73 -2.38 7.40
N THR A 220 8.28 -3.31 6.63
CA THR A 220 8.55 -4.68 7.09
C THR A 220 9.55 -4.69 8.25
N VAL A 221 10.63 -3.91 8.16
CA VAL A 221 11.65 -3.80 9.22
C VAL A 221 11.07 -3.15 10.48
N LEU A 222 10.29 -2.07 10.33
CA LEU A 222 9.63 -1.41 11.46
C LEU A 222 8.63 -2.35 12.15
N ALA A 223 7.83 -3.09 11.39
CA ALA A 223 6.90 -4.08 11.93
C ALA A 223 7.66 -5.15 12.74
N ALA A 224 8.76 -5.69 12.21
CA ALA A 224 9.58 -6.66 12.93
C ALA A 224 10.19 -6.07 14.22
N ALA A 225 10.69 -4.82 14.18
CA ALA A 225 11.24 -4.14 15.35
C ALA A 225 10.17 -3.86 16.42
N THR A 226 8.98 -3.41 16.03
CA THR A 226 7.86 -3.20 16.97
C THR A 226 7.39 -4.51 17.59
N PHE A 227 7.37 -5.61 16.82
CA PHE A 227 7.03 -6.94 17.34
C PHE A 227 8.09 -7.47 18.32
N ALA A 228 9.38 -7.23 18.04
CA ALA A 228 10.45 -7.55 18.98
C ALA A 228 10.32 -6.73 20.28
N ALA A 229 9.96 -5.45 20.18
CA ALA A 229 9.66 -4.61 21.33
C ALA A 229 8.48 -5.13 22.15
N PHE A 230 7.39 -5.49 21.47
CA PHE A 230 6.22 -6.11 22.07
C PHE A 230 6.59 -7.33 22.91
N LEU A 231 7.35 -8.28 22.34
CA LEU A 231 7.78 -9.51 23.03
C LEU A 231 8.71 -9.24 24.21
N SER A 232 9.56 -8.22 24.11
CA SER A 232 10.53 -7.88 25.16
C SER A 232 9.88 -7.29 26.43
N SER A 233 8.65 -6.76 26.34
CA SER A 233 8.00 -6.01 27.42
C SER A 233 7.92 -6.76 28.75
N HIS A 234 7.44 -8.00 28.71
CA HIS A 234 7.30 -8.84 29.93
C HIS A 234 8.62 -9.46 30.36
N VAL A 235 9.53 -9.72 29.41
CA VAL A 235 10.82 -10.35 29.70
C VAL A 235 11.74 -9.41 30.47
N LEU A 236 11.63 -8.10 30.22
CA LEU A 236 12.43 -7.07 30.88
C LEU A 236 11.70 -6.42 32.08
N ALA A 237 10.58 -6.98 32.53
CA ALA A 237 9.88 -6.49 33.71
C ALA A 237 10.79 -6.62 34.94
N LYS A 238 11.01 -5.49 35.62
CA LYS A 238 11.77 -5.40 36.85
C LYS A 238 10.85 -4.91 37.96
N THR A 239 11.05 -5.45 39.16
CA THR A 239 10.36 -4.99 40.37
C THR A 239 11.36 -4.40 41.35
N THR A 240 10.92 -3.38 42.08
CA THR A 240 11.70 -2.69 43.09
C THR A 240 11.08 -2.84 44.47
N VAL A 241 11.86 -2.51 45.50
CA VAL A 241 11.38 -2.55 46.89
C VAL A 241 10.73 -1.22 47.23
N ALA A 242 9.53 -1.25 47.81
CA ALA A 242 8.84 -0.08 48.32
C ALA A 242 8.82 -0.11 49.85
N THR A 243 9.19 1.01 50.47
CA THR A 243 9.05 1.23 51.91
C THR A 243 7.78 2.02 52.17
N LEU A 244 6.89 1.41 52.94
CA LEU A 244 5.58 1.96 53.29
C LEU A 244 5.48 2.08 54.81
N ASP A 245 4.88 3.17 55.28
CA ASP A 245 4.51 3.36 56.68
C ASP A 245 3.15 4.05 56.77
N ALA A 246 2.42 3.80 57.86
CA ALA A 246 1.11 4.39 58.09
C ALA A 246 0.99 4.89 59.54
N LYS A 247 0.66 6.17 59.67
CA LYS A 247 0.57 6.88 60.95
C LYS A 247 -0.85 7.35 61.21
N ASN A 248 -1.13 7.69 62.46
CA ASN A 248 -2.36 8.38 62.86
C ASN A 248 -3.66 7.68 62.39
N VAL A 249 -3.69 6.35 62.48
CA VAL A 249 -4.82 5.53 62.03
C VAL A 249 -6.04 5.78 62.92
N ARG A 250 -7.09 6.33 62.32
CA ARG A 250 -8.36 6.70 62.96
C ARG A 250 -9.50 6.02 62.23
N VAL A 251 -10.46 5.51 63.00
CA VAL A 251 -11.67 4.89 62.45
C VAL A 251 -12.88 5.65 62.98
N LYS A 252 -13.77 6.06 62.09
CA LYS A 252 -15.05 6.67 62.40
C LYS A 252 -16.15 5.70 62.00
N ASN A 253 -17.17 5.59 62.85
CA ASN A 253 -18.37 4.87 62.52
C ASN A 253 -19.37 5.86 61.92
N ILE A 254 -19.78 5.63 60.67
CA ILE A 254 -20.69 6.51 59.93
C ILE A 254 -22.03 5.80 59.78
N PRO A 255 -23.16 6.41 60.17
CA PRO A 255 -24.46 5.81 59.96
C PRO A 255 -24.77 5.69 58.47
N SER A 256 -25.31 4.55 58.07
CA SER A 256 -25.75 4.36 56.68
C SER A 256 -26.91 5.29 56.35
N ARG A 257 -26.96 5.76 55.09
CA ARG A 257 -28.07 6.58 54.58
C ARG A 257 -29.34 5.76 54.32
N ILE A 258 -29.24 4.44 54.28
CA ILE A 258 -30.37 3.54 54.02
C ILE A 258 -30.93 3.05 55.36
N PRO A 259 -32.20 3.37 55.71
CA PRO A 259 -32.82 2.90 56.93
C PRO A 259 -32.76 1.37 57.06
N GLY A 260 -32.33 0.88 58.23
CA GLY A 260 -32.22 -0.56 58.51
C GLY A 260 -30.94 -1.24 58.03
N THR A 261 -30.02 -0.54 57.36
CA THR A 261 -28.69 -1.08 57.03
C THR A 261 -27.67 -0.77 58.14
N PRO A 262 -26.65 -1.63 58.35
CA PRO A 262 -25.64 -1.41 59.38
C PRO A 262 -24.83 -0.15 59.09
N ASN A 263 -24.23 0.43 60.14
CA ASN A 263 -23.27 1.52 60.01
C ASN A 263 -22.01 1.04 59.30
N ASN A 264 -21.30 1.96 58.67
CA ASN A 264 -20.08 1.70 57.91
C ASN A 264 -18.86 2.28 58.62
N ASP A 265 -17.72 1.62 58.44
CA ASP A 265 -16.45 2.07 58.98
C ASP A 265 -15.73 2.92 57.95
N PHE A 266 -15.30 4.09 58.40
CA PHE A 266 -14.50 5.02 57.62
C PHE A 266 -13.14 5.16 58.30
N ALA A 267 -12.10 4.69 57.65
CA ALA A 267 -10.75 4.78 58.14
C ALA A 267 -9.98 5.92 57.49
N HIS A 268 -9.14 6.56 58.29
CA HIS A 268 -8.26 7.63 57.88
C HIS A 268 -6.88 7.39 58.48
N MET A 269 -5.84 7.58 57.69
CA MET A 269 -4.45 7.37 58.08
C MET A 269 -3.58 8.31 57.28
N GLU A 270 -2.42 8.66 57.83
CA GLU A 270 -1.37 9.40 57.14
C GLU A 270 -0.37 8.39 56.57
N LEU A 271 -0.04 8.50 55.29
CA LEU A 271 0.76 7.52 54.56
C LEU A 271 2.15 8.09 54.26
N ASP A 272 3.18 7.25 54.44
CA ASP A 272 4.52 7.52 53.94
C ASP A 272 4.84 6.50 52.84
N ILE A 273 5.15 6.98 51.64
CA ILE A 273 5.49 6.16 50.47
C ILE A 273 6.86 6.54 49.99
N GLU A 274 7.78 5.58 49.98
CA GLU A 274 9.12 5.75 49.44
C GLU A 274 9.47 4.58 48.50
N VAL A 275 9.69 4.91 47.23
CA VAL A 275 10.04 3.95 46.19
C VAL A 275 10.89 4.62 45.11
N ASN A 276 11.92 3.91 44.64
CA ASN A 276 12.67 4.29 43.46
C ASN A 276 12.24 3.40 42.29
N LEU A 277 11.60 3.99 41.27
CA LEU A 277 11.10 3.27 40.10
C LEU A 277 12.10 3.31 38.92
N SER A 278 13.32 3.83 39.12
CA SER A 278 14.29 4.06 38.03
C SER A 278 14.63 2.77 37.30
N ASP A 279 14.73 1.67 38.05
CA ASP A 279 15.02 0.35 37.47
C ASP A 279 13.83 -0.29 36.75
N VAL A 280 12.60 0.19 36.99
CA VAL A 280 11.38 -0.31 36.33
C VAL A 280 11.27 0.26 34.91
N PHE A 281 11.71 1.50 34.69
CA PHE A 281 11.74 2.10 33.35
C PHE A 281 12.84 1.46 32.49
N ASN A 282 12.43 0.66 31.51
CA ASN A 282 13.30 0.19 30.44
C ASN A 282 13.04 0.96 29.14
N TRP A 283 13.72 0.57 28.06
CA TRP A 283 13.61 1.22 26.75
C TRP A 283 12.19 1.22 26.17
N ASN A 284 11.32 0.29 26.56
CA ASN A 284 9.96 0.16 26.06
C ASN A 284 8.87 0.73 27.00
N VAL A 285 9.17 1.00 28.28
CA VAL A 285 8.17 1.51 29.25
C VAL A 285 7.92 3.01 29.06
N LYS A 286 6.70 3.40 28.68
CA LYS A 286 6.35 4.80 28.43
C LYS A 286 6.03 5.54 29.73
N GLU A 287 5.15 4.95 30.52
CA GLU A 287 4.59 5.53 31.74
C GLU A 287 4.19 4.39 32.70
N LEU A 288 4.12 4.71 33.99
CA LEU A 288 3.70 3.80 35.04
C LEU A 288 2.48 4.41 35.75
N PHE A 289 1.42 3.63 35.92
CA PHE A 289 0.32 4.00 36.81
C PHE A 289 0.55 3.34 38.17
N VAL A 290 1.02 4.10 39.14
CA VAL A 290 1.39 3.63 40.48
C VAL A 290 0.22 3.83 41.42
N TYR A 291 -0.14 2.83 42.21
CA TYR A 291 -1.27 2.91 43.12
C TYR A 291 -1.02 2.13 44.41
N LEU A 292 -1.41 2.73 45.54
CA LEU A 292 -1.32 2.14 46.86
C LEU A 292 -2.63 1.46 47.23
N VAL A 293 -2.52 0.23 47.71
CA VAL A 293 -3.67 -0.63 47.99
C VAL A 293 -3.62 -1.17 49.41
N ALA A 294 -4.75 -1.11 50.09
CA ALA A 294 -5.01 -1.83 51.34
C ALA A 294 -5.74 -3.15 51.05
N GLU A 295 -5.12 -4.26 51.43
CA GLU A 295 -5.67 -5.60 51.35
C GLU A 295 -6.03 -6.10 52.75
N TYR A 296 -7.25 -6.62 52.93
CA TYR A 296 -7.72 -7.13 54.21
C TYR A 296 -8.78 -8.22 54.02
N LYS A 297 -9.12 -8.91 55.11
CA LYS A 297 -10.08 -10.03 55.10
C LYS A 297 -11.17 -9.77 56.12
N THR A 298 -12.42 -9.97 55.72
CA THR A 298 -13.58 -9.83 56.63
C THR A 298 -14.27 -11.17 56.82
N LYS A 299 -15.21 -11.26 57.75
CA LYS A 299 -16.00 -12.48 57.95
C LYS A 299 -16.83 -12.87 56.72
N LYS A 300 -17.26 -11.87 55.94
CA LYS A 300 -18.10 -12.04 54.75
C LYS A 300 -17.25 -12.27 53.49
N ASN A 301 -16.15 -11.53 53.34
CA ASN A 301 -15.32 -11.56 52.13
C ASN A 301 -13.89 -12.01 52.47
N ALA A 302 -13.44 -13.07 51.80
CA ALA A 302 -12.10 -13.63 51.99
C ALA A 302 -10.97 -12.72 51.47
N PHE A 303 -11.28 -11.76 50.60
CA PHE A 303 -10.35 -10.79 50.03
C PHE A 303 -11.10 -9.48 49.74
N ASN A 304 -10.68 -8.41 50.42
CA ASN A 304 -11.11 -7.05 50.15
C ASN A 304 -9.87 -6.22 49.76
N GLN A 305 -10.06 -5.33 48.80
CA GLN A 305 -9.00 -4.50 48.24
C GLN A 305 -9.53 -3.08 48.04
N VAL A 306 -8.82 -2.09 48.59
CA VAL A 306 -9.19 -0.67 48.46
C VAL A 306 -7.96 0.13 48.05
N THR A 307 -8.06 0.86 46.95
CA THR A 307 -7.04 1.84 46.53
C THR A 307 -7.14 3.06 47.42
N LEU A 308 -6.01 3.50 47.98
CA LEU A 308 -5.94 4.67 48.87
C LEU A 308 -5.36 5.89 48.16
N TRP A 309 -4.52 5.66 47.16
CA TRP A 309 -3.77 6.69 46.45
C TRP A 309 -3.30 6.17 45.10
N ASP A 310 -3.21 7.05 44.11
CA ASP A 310 -2.57 6.75 42.83
C ASP A 310 -1.77 7.94 42.28
N GLN A 311 -0.87 7.66 41.34
CA GLN A 311 -0.12 8.64 40.59
C GLN A 311 0.38 8.05 39.27
N VAL A 312 0.26 8.84 38.20
CA VAL A 312 0.93 8.56 36.92
C VAL A 312 2.37 9.08 36.97
N VAL A 313 3.33 8.20 36.74
CA VAL A 313 4.76 8.54 36.63
C VAL A 313 5.18 8.42 35.17
N LEU A 314 5.62 9.53 34.58
CA LEU A 314 6.16 9.56 33.21
C LEU A 314 7.67 9.26 33.22
N ARG A 315 8.19 8.69 32.13
CA ARG A 315 9.63 8.37 32.00
C ARG A 315 10.55 9.57 32.23
N ASN A 316 10.15 10.76 31.81
CA ASN A 316 10.98 11.97 31.90
C ASN A 316 10.77 12.76 33.20
N ASP A 317 9.90 12.29 34.08
CA ASP A 317 9.55 12.96 35.34
C ASP A 317 10.39 12.43 36.51
N ARG A 318 10.08 12.89 37.73
CA ARG A 318 10.68 12.33 38.95
C ARG A 318 10.27 10.87 39.12
N VAL A 319 11.25 9.99 38.96
CA VAL A 319 11.05 8.53 39.07
C VAL A 319 11.18 8.01 40.52
N VAL A 320 11.65 8.86 41.43
CA VAL A 320 11.72 8.57 42.87
C VAL A 320 10.54 9.24 43.56
N ILE A 321 9.67 8.44 44.17
CA ILE A 321 8.54 8.90 44.98
C ILE A 321 9.02 8.86 46.44
N ASN A 322 8.91 9.99 47.13
CA ASN A 322 9.21 10.10 48.55
C ASN A 322 8.22 11.07 49.20
N GLU A 323 6.99 10.58 49.39
CA GLU A 323 5.90 11.33 50.00
C GLU A 323 5.80 10.96 51.48
N LYS A 324 5.69 11.98 52.34
CA LYS A 324 5.55 11.81 53.79
C LYS A 324 4.29 12.53 54.28
N ASN A 325 3.58 11.90 55.20
CA ASN A 325 2.31 12.37 55.78
C ASN A 325 1.24 12.66 54.71
N LEU A 326 1.21 11.84 53.67
CA LEU A 326 0.23 11.92 52.59
C LEU A 326 -1.15 11.53 53.12
N TYR A 327 -2.16 12.37 52.83
CA TYR A 327 -3.54 11.98 53.05
C TYR A 327 -4.04 11.15 51.86
N PRO A 328 -4.71 10.00 52.09
CA PRO A 328 -5.31 9.19 51.03
C PRO A 328 -6.23 10.06 50.14
N GLU A 329 -6.08 9.90 48.83
CA GLU A 329 -6.96 10.55 47.85
C GLU A 329 -8.35 9.90 47.84
N TYR A 330 -8.36 8.57 48.00
CA TYR A 330 -9.58 7.79 48.08
C TYR A 330 -9.89 7.38 49.51
N TYR A 331 -11.17 7.37 49.83
CA TYR A 331 -11.65 7.01 51.16
C TYR A 331 -11.50 5.52 51.44
N PHE A 332 -10.91 5.18 52.58
CA PHE A 332 -10.95 3.82 53.09
C PHE A 332 -12.31 3.57 53.75
N PHE A 333 -13.24 3.04 52.98
CA PHE A 333 -14.61 2.75 53.38
C PHE A 333 -14.87 1.24 53.37
N ASP A 334 -15.40 0.69 54.46
CA ASP A 334 -15.83 -0.72 54.55
C ASP A 334 -17.30 -0.79 54.98
N ASP A 335 -18.04 -1.69 54.34
CA ASP A 335 -19.44 -1.93 54.68
C ASP A 335 -19.54 -2.72 56.00
N GLY A 336 -20.16 -2.11 57.01
CA GLY A 336 -20.24 -2.68 58.36
C GLY A 336 -19.15 -2.18 59.31
N SER A 337 -18.98 -2.90 60.43
CA SER A 337 -18.03 -2.58 61.49
C SER A 337 -16.87 -3.58 61.56
N ASN A 338 -16.24 -3.87 60.42
CA ASN A 338 -15.18 -4.89 60.34
C ASN A 338 -13.77 -4.32 60.51
N LEU A 339 -13.58 -3.00 60.44
CA LEU A 339 -12.24 -2.38 60.52
C LEU A 339 -11.82 -2.13 61.98
N LEU A 340 -12.78 -1.99 62.90
CA LEU A 340 -12.47 -1.85 64.32
C LEU A 340 -11.73 -3.09 64.86
N LYS A 341 -10.60 -2.89 65.55
CA LYS A 341 -9.72 -3.97 66.05
C LYS A 341 -9.16 -4.91 64.96
N HIS A 342 -9.11 -4.47 63.71
CA HIS A 342 -8.55 -5.29 62.63
C HIS A 342 -7.01 -5.32 62.72
N ASP A 343 -6.43 -6.50 62.87
CA ASP A 343 -4.98 -6.64 63.13
C ASP A 343 -4.14 -6.76 61.85
N ASN A 344 -4.75 -7.13 60.72
CA ASN A 344 -4.04 -7.57 59.51
C ASN A 344 -4.48 -6.84 58.24
N VAL A 345 -4.49 -5.51 58.24
CA VAL A 345 -4.60 -4.75 56.98
C VAL A 345 -3.21 -4.57 56.40
N SER A 346 -2.96 -5.12 55.22
CA SER A 346 -1.67 -4.99 54.54
C SER A 346 -1.71 -3.92 53.47
N LEU A 347 -0.83 -2.93 53.57
CA LEU A 347 -0.54 -2.00 52.50
C LEU A 347 0.47 -2.60 51.53
N THR A 348 0.16 -2.51 50.25
CA THR A 348 1.04 -2.89 49.15
C THR A 348 1.01 -1.81 48.09
N LEU A 349 2.18 -1.47 47.56
CA LEU A 349 2.30 -0.59 46.40
C LEU A 349 2.35 -1.45 45.15
N ASN A 350 1.51 -1.14 44.17
CA ASN A 350 1.46 -1.82 42.89
C ASN A 350 1.60 -0.77 41.79
N TRP A 351 1.99 -1.21 40.60
CA TRP A 351 1.94 -0.36 39.42
C TRP A 351 1.56 -1.15 38.19
N GLU A 352 0.88 -0.48 37.27
CA GLU A 352 0.62 -0.96 35.93
C GLU A 352 1.65 -0.35 34.97
N VAL A 353 2.31 -1.21 34.21
CA VAL A 353 3.32 -0.82 33.23
C VAL A 353 2.64 -0.57 31.89
N ILE A 354 2.76 0.64 31.35
CA ILE A 354 2.23 1.00 30.04
C ILE A 354 3.40 1.10 29.04
N PRO A 355 3.60 0.10 28.16
CA PRO A 355 4.69 0.12 27.18
C PRO A 355 4.34 0.97 25.94
N ASN A 356 5.35 1.36 25.17
CA ASN A 356 5.17 1.98 23.85
C ASN A 356 4.56 0.99 22.84
N ALA A 357 4.99 -0.29 22.91
CA ALA A 357 4.43 -1.39 22.14
C ALA A 357 4.42 -2.65 23.00
N GLY A 358 3.24 -3.20 23.30
CA GLY A 358 3.11 -4.30 24.26
C GLY A 358 1.72 -4.37 24.86
N PHE A 359 1.49 -5.37 25.70
CA PHE A 359 0.35 -5.34 26.63
C PHE A 359 0.72 -4.60 27.90
N MET A 360 -0.29 -4.00 28.53
CA MET A 360 -0.18 -3.52 29.90
C MET A 360 -0.12 -4.72 30.84
N PHE A 361 0.69 -4.63 31.89
CA PHE A 361 0.80 -5.67 32.89
C PHE A 361 1.00 -5.07 34.28
N HIS A 362 0.51 -5.79 35.29
CA HIS A 362 0.57 -5.37 36.68
C HIS A 362 1.77 -5.97 37.38
N GLU A 363 2.47 -5.15 38.14
CA GLU A 363 3.57 -5.57 39.00
C GLU A 363 3.33 -5.10 40.43
N ARG A 364 3.78 -5.92 41.38
CA ARG A 364 3.70 -5.66 42.81
C ARG A 364 5.08 -5.31 43.34
N ALA A 365 5.17 -4.24 44.13
CA ALA A 365 6.40 -3.89 44.81
C ALA A 365 6.82 -4.98 45.79
N LYS A 366 8.12 -5.17 45.96
CA LYS A 366 8.65 -5.98 47.07
C LYS A 366 8.53 -5.16 48.36
N GLY A 367 7.84 -5.70 49.36
CA GLY A 367 7.60 -5.02 50.62
C GLY A 367 6.11 -4.80 50.88
N SER A 368 5.73 -4.90 52.14
CA SER A 368 4.37 -4.66 52.60
C SER A 368 4.42 -4.10 54.00
N HIS A 369 3.52 -3.18 54.33
CA HIS A 369 3.38 -2.65 55.68
C HIS A 369 2.07 -3.11 56.29
N ARG A 370 2.10 -3.60 57.54
CA ARG A 370 0.88 -4.06 58.23
C ARG A 370 0.41 -3.01 59.20
N ILE A 371 -0.86 -2.64 59.08
CA ILE A 371 -1.51 -1.66 59.92
C ILE A 371 -2.37 -2.37 60.97
N GLN A 372 -2.21 -1.94 62.22
CA GLN A 372 -3.13 -2.29 63.31
C GLN A 372 -4.16 -1.19 63.50
N PHE A 373 -5.43 -1.56 63.42
CA PHE A 373 -6.53 -0.63 63.60
C PHE A 373 -6.87 -0.44 65.10
N PRO A 374 -7.32 0.77 65.50
CA PRO A 374 -7.62 1.07 66.89
C PRO A 374 -8.77 0.23 67.45
N LYS A 375 -8.77 0.04 68.77
CA LYS A 375 -9.80 -0.75 69.48
C LYS A 375 -11.11 -0.01 69.72
N SER A 376 -11.10 1.32 69.62
CA SER A 376 -12.25 2.21 69.78
C SER A 376 -12.34 3.20 68.62
N TYR A 377 -13.57 3.57 68.27
CA TYR A 377 -13.78 4.62 67.28
C TYR A 377 -13.26 5.96 67.77
N THR A 378 -12.73 6.74 66.84
CA THR A 378 -12.31 8.12 67.11
C THR A 378 -13.55 8.98 67.32
N VAL A 379 -13.73 9.45 68.56
CA VAL A 379 -14.81 10.38 68.90
C VAL A 379 -14.49 11.73 68.26
N VAL A 380 -15.34 12.20 67.35
CA VAL A 380 -15.30 13.59 66.93
C VAL A 380 -15.73 14.41 68.15
N LYS A 381 -14.80 15.16 68.76
CA LYS A 381 -15.19 16.16 69.76
C LYS A 381 -16.19 17.09 69.08
N ASN A 382 -17.44 17.11 69.55
CA ASN A 382 -18.45 18.11 69.19
C ASN A 382 -17.99 19.48 69.72
N ASN A 383 -16.91 20.04 69.18
CA ASN A 383 -16.57 21.44 69.35
C ASN A 383 -17.35 22.20 68.29
N LEU A 384 -18.55 22.64 68.68
CA LEU A 384 -19.24 23.86 68.22
C LEU A 384 -18.98 24.30 66.77
N TYR A 385 -19.23 23.44 65.79
CA TYR A 385 -19.57 23.84 64.42
C TYR A 385 -20.57 22.83 63.83
N THR A 386 -21.66 22.58 64.55
CA THR A 386 -22.88 21.95 64.03
C THR A 386 -23.65 22.86 63.05
N SER A 387 -23.03 23.88 62.45
CA SER A 387 -23.69 24.77 61.47
C SER A 387 -23.30 24.55 60.01
N CYS A 388 -22.32 23.67 59.70
CA CYS A 388 -21.93 23.43 58.30
C CYS A 388 -22.48 22.12 57.72
N PHE A 389 -22.74 21.09 58.54
CA PHE A 389 -23.27 19.82 58.02
C PHE A 389 -24.79 19.85 57.75
N ASN A 390 -25.54 20.76 58.39
CA ASN A 390 -26.98 20.94 58.14
C ASN A 390 -27.28 21.90 56.97
N ARG A 391 -26.28 22.37 56.22
CA ARG A 391 -26.51 23.24 55.05
C ARG A 391 -26.57 22.51 53.72
N LEU A 392 -26.38 21.19 53.71
CA LEU A 392 -26.58 20.35 52.51
C LEU A 392 -27.99 19.74 52.43
N THR A 393 -28.88 20.09 53.36
CA THR A 393 -30.32 19.80 53.26
C THR A 393 -31.09 21.10 53.07
N ALA A 394 -30.85 21.76 51.94
CA ALA A 394 -31.74 22.79 51.42
C ALA A 394 -31.79 22.65 49.89
N THR A 395 -32.97 22.22 49.45
CA THR A 395 -33.54 22.30 48.09
C THR A 395 -32.89 21.49 46.94
N PRO A 396 -33.65 20.57 46.31
CA PRO A 396 -33.26 19.91 45.08
C PRO A 396 -33.55 20.84 43.89
N GLU A 397 -32.57 21.63 43.48
CA GLU A 397 -32.62 22.23 42.15
C GLU A 397 -31.97 21.30 41.14
N SER A 398 -32.80 20.90 40.20
CA SER A 398 -32.55 20.13 39.00
C SER A 398 -31.30 20.61 38.24
N PHE A 399 -30.17 19.93 38.45
CA PHE A 399 -29.08 19.95 37.48
C PHE A 399 -29.38 18.94 36.37
N ILE A 400 -30.06 19.44 35.35
CA ILE A 400 -30.13 18.81 34.03
C ILE A 400 -28.70 18.81 33.48
N ILE A 401 -28.02 17.65 33.53
CA ILE A 401 -26.76 17.45 32.82
C ILE A 401 -27.12 17.28 31.34
N SER A 402 -26.97 18.38 30.60
CA SER A 402 -27.07 18.41 29.15
C SER A 402 -26.01 17.48 28.54
N SER A 403 -26.50 16.64 27.63
CA SER A 403 -25.77 15.80 26.67
C SER A 403 -24.37 16.30 26.28
N VAL A 404 -23.37 15.45 26.52
CA VAL A 404 -22.01 15.57 25.97
C VAL A 404 -22.06 15.35 24.45
N PRO A 405 -21.34 16.14 23.61
CA PRO A 405 -21.46 16.07 22.16
C PRO A 405 -20.76 14.83 21.61
N VAL A 406 -21.48 14.06 20.79
CA VAL A 406 -20.93 12.96 19.97
C VAL A 406 -20.18 13.60 18.79
N ILE A 407 -18.88 13.36 18.71
CA ILE A 407 -18.02 13.79 17.60
C ILE A 407 -18.16 12.74 16.48
N GLU A 408 -18.86 13.09 15.40
CA GLU A 408 -18.91 12.31 14.16
C GLU A 408 -17.76 12.74 13.22
N ILE A 409 -16.94 11.78 12.82
CA ILE A 409 -15.81 11.96 11.90
C ILE A 409 -16.26 11.47 10.52
N PHE A 410 -16.34 12.38 9.55
CA PHE A 410 -16.62 12.06 8.15
C PHE A 410 -15.32 11.85 7.36
N PHE A 411 -15.21 10.70 6.69
CA PHE A 411 -14.21 10.45 5.64
C PHE A 411 -14.86 10.66 4.27
N LEU A 412 -14.29 11.56 3.47
CA LEU A 412 -14.65 11.78 2.07
C LEU A 412 -13.68 11.02 1.15
N PRO A 413 -14.18 10.53 -0.02
CA PRO A 413 -13.56 9.45 -0.81
C PRO A 413 -12.29 9.84 -1.57
#